data_AF-A0A7V9P4G6-F1
#
_entry.id   AF-A0A7V9P4G6-F1
#
_cell.length_a   1.000
_cell.length_b   1.000
_cell.length_c   1.000
_cell.angle_alpha   90.00
_cell.angle_beta   90.00
_cell.angle_gamma   90.00
#
_symmetry.space_group_name_H-M   'P 1'
#
loop_
_entity.id
_entity.type
_entity.pdbx_description
1 polymer ?
#
loop_
_entity_poly.entity_id
_entity_poly.type
_entity_poly.pdbx_seq_one_letter_code
_entity_poly.pdbx_strand_id
1 'polypeptide(L)'
;MRPWRYLGANPDGWWCRRGACRGVTRGGVFIDREVPLIARLGVSTVRLEFPWFLIEPRRGTYDWRRSDRIVRTVTRAHLKLQPVLVWTPRWAGKTPATPPTAASFSRFAQAFARRYRASIRHIELWNEPDLARYWNGTQAQYVRRVLVPGYRAIKRGNPRARVILGGPSFADEAWLHRIYDLGGGRSFDVAAFHDYSGDLSILEHARVVKAVLRAHGDARKPVWLGEFGFEEPGTDDLRHAALLEQVLTRPAPIAMAQWYTLRDDYPATCCPVQTVEESTFGLLTGDLRPKRSYGTLRRLVLP
;
A
#
# COMPACT_ATOMS: atom_id res chain seq x y z
N MET A 1 17.93 13.91 -15.73
CA MET A 1 16.55 14.26 -15.31
C MET A 1 15.94 13.06 -14.60
N ARG A 2 15.66 13.18 -13.31
CA ARG A 2 15.21 12.05 -12.48
C ARG A 2 13.68 11.92 -12.54
N PRO A 3 13.10 10.75 -12.82
CA PRO A 3 11.66 10.59 -12.85
C PRO A 3 11.12 10.27 -11.45
N TRP A 4 11.35 11.12 -10.45
CA TRP A 4 10.73 10.93 -9.15
C TRP A 4 9.33 11.54 -9.19
N ARG A 5 8.32 10.68 -9.05
CA ARG A 5 6.95 11.11 -8.75
C ARG A 5 6.59 10.41 -7.46
N TYR A 6 6.63 11.16 -6.35
CA TYR A 6 6.11 10.74 -5.04
C TYR A 6 4.61 10.48 -5.16
N LEU A 7 4.09 9.41 -4.54
CA LEU A 7 2.69 9.08 -4.71
C LEU A 7 2.01 8.37 -3.51
N GLY A 8 1.69 9.15 -2.49
CA GLY A 8 0.54 8.90 -1.62
C GLY A 8 0.88 8.70 -0.15
N ALA A 9 -0.16 8.89 0.65
CA ALA A 9 -0.15 8.70 2.08
C ALA A 9 -1.34 7.78 2.44
N ASN A 10 -1.11 6.76 3.26
CA ASN A 10 -2.01 5.61 3.46
C ASN A 10 -3.22 5.96 4.34
N PRO A 11 -4.43 6.17 3.79
CA PRO A 11 -5.51 6.66 4.61
C PRO A 11 -6.17 5.55 5.43
N ASP A 12 -6.07 5.65 6.76
CA ASP A 12 -6.74 4.74 7.68
C ASP A 12 -8.19 5.20 7.92
N GLY A 13 -9.13 4.27 7.72
CA GLY A 13 -10.55 4.51 8.01
C GLY A 13 -11.46 4.82 6.81
N TRP A 14 -10.99 4.76 5.57
CA TRP A 14 -11.92 4.86 4.40
C TRP A 14 -12.90 3.68 4.32
N TRP A 15 -12.54 2.59 5.00
CA TRP A 15 -13.35 1.39 5.13
C TRP A 15 -14.31 1.38 6.33
N CYS A 16 -14.29 2.43 7.17
CA CYS A 16 -15.14 2.61 8.36
C CYS A 16 -16.65 2.71 8.07
N ARG A 17 -17.49 1.84 8.65
CA ARG A 17 -18.95 2.04 8.61
C ARG A 17 -19.38 3.24 9.47
N ARG A 18 -20.39 4.00 9.03
CA ARG A 18 -21.01 5.08 9.82
C ARG A 18 -21.50 4.49 11.16
N GLY A 19 -21.14 5.12 12.27
CA GLY A 19 -21.46 4.67 13.63
C GLY A 19 -20.54 3.59 14.20
N ALA A 20 -19.63 3.01 13.42
CA ALA A 20 -18.66 2.01 13.88
C ALA A 20 -17.26 2.59 14.16
N CYS A 21 -17.04 3.88 13.90
CA CYS A 21 -15.75 4.54 14.10
C CYS A 21 -15.88 5.76 15.00
N ARG A 22 -15.05 5.80 16.06
CA ARG A 22 -14.81 7.01 16.86
C ARG A 22 -14.19 8.08 15.93
N GLY A 23 -14.54 9.35 16.13
CA GLY A 23 -14.12 10.46 15.26
C GLY A 23 -14.94 10.67 13.98
N VAL A 24 -15.81 9.71 13.60
CA VAL A 24 -16.74 9.84 12.46
C VAL A 24 -18.15 10.20 12.96
N THR A 25 -18.27 11.26 13.76
CA THR A 25 -19.53 11.67 14.40
C THR A 25 -20.49 12.42 13.47
N ARG A 26 -20.01 12.93 12.32
CA ARG A 26 -20.82 13.69 11.33
C ARG A 26 -20.82 13.11 9.92
N GLY A 27 -20.98 11.78 9.77
CA GLY A 27 -21.40 11.15 8.51
C GLY A 27 -20.43 11.22 7.30
N GLY A 28 -19.35 12.00 7.37
CA GLY A 28 -18.28 11.99 6.37
C GLY A 28 -17.29 10.87 6.66
N VAL A 29 -17.21 9.87 5.79
CA VAL A 29 -16.00 9.03 5.73
C VAL A 29 -14.82 9.97 5.48
N PHE A 30 -13.70 9.80 6.19
CA PHE A 30 -12.52 10.66 6.09
C PHE A 30 -12.07 10.93 4.64
N ILE A 31 -12.38 10.01 3.71
CA ILE A 31 -12.12 10.16 2.27
C ILE A 31 -12.55 11.51 1.66
N ASP A 32 -13.71 12.05 2.03
CA ASP A 32 -14.17 13.32 1.42
C ASP A 32 -13.37 14.52 1.95
N ARG A 33 -12.69 14.39 3.09
CA ARG A 33 -11.79 15.41 3.67
C ARG A 33 -10.33 15.17 3.25
N GLU A 34 -9.90 13.92 3.24
CA GLU A 34 -8.52 13.51 3.02
C GLU A 34 -8.14 13.54 1.54
N VAL A 35 -9.03 13.16 0.61
CA VAL A 35 -8.73 13.24 -0.83
C VAL A 35 -8.39 14.68 -1.26
N PRO A 36 -9.14 15.72 -0.85
CA PRO A 36 -8.73 17.11 -1.10
C PRO A 36 -7.42 17.53 -0.44
N LEU A 37 -7.05 16.95 0.72
CA LEU A 37 -5.76 17.22 1.37
C LEU A 37 -4.61 16.56 0.59
N ILE A 38 -4.78 15.31 0.21
CA ILE A 38 -3.84 14.57 -0.65
C ILE A 38 -3.63 15.32 -1.98
N ALA A 39 -4.72 15.75 -2.63
CA ALA A 39 -4.62 16.50 -3.89
C ALA A 39 -3.82 17.82 -3.71
N ARG A 40 -4.01 18.52 -2.58
CA ARG A 40 -3.27 19.76 -2.26
C ARG A 40 -1.80 19.55 -1.92
N LEU A 41 -1.40 18.35 -1.50
CA LEU A 41 0.02 18.00 -1.34
C LEU A 41 0.75 17.99 -2.68
N GLY A 42 0.06 17.87 -3.82
CA GLY A 42 0.70 17.79 -5.16
C GLY A 42 1.11 16.38 -5.58
N VAL A 43 0.60 15.37 -4.87
CA VAL A 43 0.94 13.97 -5.02
C VAL A 43 -0.05 13.34 -6.01
N SER A 44 0.35 12.31 -6.77
CA SER A 44 -0.50 11.74 -7.83
C SER A 44 -0.95 10.28 -7.70
N THR A 45 -0.64 9.56 -6.61
CA THR A 45 -1.24 8.23 -6.27
C THR A 45 -1.59 8.24 -4.79
N VAL A 46 -2.55 7.40 -4.43
CA VAL A 46 -2.90 6.99 -3.07
C VAL A 46 -2.68 5.49 -3.00
N ARG A 47 -1.88 5.02 -2.04
CA ARG A 47 -1.81 3.60 -1.67
C ARG A 47 -2.80 3.36 -0.54
N LEU A 48 -3.55 2.26 -0.65
CA LEU A 48 -4.60 1.93 0.29
C LEU A 48 -4.85 0.43 0.28
N GLU A 49 -4.99 -0.15 1.47
CA GLU A 49 -5.47 -1.52 1.62
C GLU A 49 -6.92 -1.66 1.14
N PHE A 50 -7.18 -2.76 0.44
CA PHE A 50 -8.51 -3.19 -0.01
C PHE A 50 -8.83 -4.54 0.64
N PRO A 51 -9.45 -4.54 1.83
CA PRO A 51 -9.77 -5.76 2.55
C PRO A 51 -10.75 -6.63 1.76
N TRP A 52 -10.30 -7.79 1.31
CA TRP A 52 -11.09 -8.70 0.49
C TRP A 52 -12.36 -9.14 1.22
N PHE A 53 -12.30 -9.38 2.54
CA PHE A 53 -13.49 -9.75 3.32
C PHE A 53 -14.59 -8.68 3.37
N LEU A 54 -14.29 -7.40 3.15
CA LEU A 54 -15.30 -6.35 3.03
C LEU A 54 -15.93 -6.31 1.64
N ILE A 55 -15.19 -6.77 0.63
CA ILE A 55 -15.61 -6.74 -0.77
C ILE A 55 -16.33 -8.04 -1.16
N GLU A 56 -15.93 -9.19 -0.62
CA GLU A 56 -16.56 -10.50 -0.85
C GLU A 56 -16.93 -11.14 0.50
N PRO A 57 -17.95 -10.60 1.21
CA PRO A 57 -18.33 -11.09 2.54
C PRO A 57 -18.84 -12.54 2.54
N ARG A 58 -19.34 -13.02 1.41
CA ARG A 58 -19.73 -14.43 1.17
C ARG A 58 -19.15 -14.88 -0.17
N ARG A 59 -18.76 -16.15 -0.28
CA ARG A 59 -18.15 -16.71 -1.50
C ARG A 59 -19.01 -16.42 -2.73
N GLY A 60 -18.45 -15.71 -3.71
CA GLY A 60 -19.11 -15.33 -4.95
C GLY A 60 -20.07 -14.14 -4.86
N THR A 61 -20.33 -13.61 -3.67
CA THR A 61 -21.22 -12.45 -3.47
C THR A 61 -20.39 -11.23 -3.11
N TYR A 62 -20.37 -10.24 -4.01
CA TYR A 62 -19.56 -9.03 -3.85
C TYR A 62 -20.37 -7.82 -3.38
N ASP A 63 -19.84 -7.08 -2.41
CA ASP A 63 -20.29 -5.72 -2.05
C ASP A 63 -19.26 -4.69 -2.54
N TRP A 64 -19.49 -4.16 -3.73
CA TRP A 64 -18.60 -3.19 -4.35
C TRP A 64 -18.86 -1.74 -3.91
N ARG A 65 -19.91 -1.45 -3.14
CA ARG A 65 -20.40 -0.07 -2.94
C ARG A 65 -19.32 0.85 -2.37
N ARG A 66 -18.53 0.34 -1.43
CA ARG A 66 -17.47 1.10 -0.76
C ARG A 66 -16.22 1.24 -1.60
N SER A 67 -15.73 0.14 -2.17
CA SER A 67 -14.60 0.16 -3.10
C SER A 67 -14.87 1.06 -4.30
N ASP A 68 -16.11 1.05 -4.81
CA ASP A 68 -16.56 1.93 -5.88
C ASP A 68 -16.51 3.39 -5.49
N ARG A 69 -16.98 3.74 -4.28
CA ARG A 69 -16.91 5.11 -3.77
C ARG A 69 -15.46 5.55 -3.65
N ILE A 70 -14.58 4.71 -3.10
CA ILE A 70 -13.15 5.01 -3.00
C ILE A 70 -12.55 5.29 -4.38
N VAL A 71 -12.71 4.36 -5.31
CA VAL A 71 -12.17 4.48 -6.68
C VAL A 71 -12.71 5.72 -7.37
N ARG A 72 -14.02 6.00 -7.28
CA ARG A 72 -14.63 7.19 -7.88
C ARG A 72 -14.12 8.49 -7.26
N THR A 73 -14.04 8.58 -5.93
CA THR A 73 -13.60 9.80 -5.24
C THR A 73 -12.15 10.12 -5.58
N VAL A 74 -11.26 9.12 -5.52
CA VAL A 74 -9.83 9.29 -5.89
C VAL A 74 -9.68 9.66 -7.37
N THR A 75 -10.39 8.97 -8.27
CA THR A 75 -10.30 9.24 -9.72
C THR A 75 -10.81 10.65 -10.07
N ARG A 76 -11.91 11.11 -9.44
CA ARG A 76 -12.46 12.46 -9.65
C ARG A 76 -11.53 13.58 -9.17
N ALA A 77 -10.67 13.27 -8.20
CA ALA A 77 -9.62 14.19 -7.76
C ALA A 77 -8.34 14.12 -8.63
N HIS A 78 -8.39 13.43 -9.77
CA HIS A 78 -7.25 13.22 -10.68
C HIS A 78 -6.05 12.49 -10.02
N LEU A 79 -6.30 11.79 -8.92
CA LEU A 79 -5.32 10.94 -8.25
C LEU A 79 -5.40 9.52 -8.82
N LYS A 80 -4.27 8.82 -8.83
CA LYS A 80 -4.19 7.38 -9.10
C LYS A 80 -4.42 6.60 -7.81
N LEU A 81 -4.86 5.36 -7.95
CA LEU A 81 -5.02 4.46 -6.82
C LEU A 81 -4.12 3.23 -6.99
N GLN A 82 -3.38 2.89 -5.94
CA GLN A 82 -2.67 1.64 -5.74
C GLN A 82 -3.42 0.84 -4.67
N PRO A 83 -4.40 0.01 -5.05
CA PRO A 83 -5.03 -0.91 -4.11
C PRO A 83 -4.04 -2.02 -3.71
N VAL A 84 -3.97 -2.30 -2.42
CA VAL A 84 -3.30 -3.46 -1.85
C VAL A 84 -4.36 -4.52 -1.55
N LEU A 85 -4.38 -5.62 -2.31
CA LEU A 85 -5.36 -6.67 -2.10
C LEU A 85 -4.95 -7.55 -0.91
N VAL A 86 -5.66 -7.41 0.21
CA VAL A 86 -5.31 -8.02 1.50
C VAL A 86 -6.51 -8.65 2.19
N TRP A 87 -6.22 -9.45 3.23
CA TRP A 87 -7.14 -10.00 4.21
C TRP A 87 -8.14 -11.05 3.73
N THR A 88 -7.92 -12.29 4.14
CA THR A 88 -8.74 -13.44 3.79
C THR A 88 -10.13 -13.38 4.46
N PRO A 89 -11.24 -13.56 3.71
CA PRO A 89 -12.56 -13.68 4.31
C PRO A 89 -12.73 -14.97 5.11
N ARG A 90 -13.61 -14.93 6.10
CA ARG A 90 -13.93 -16.10 6.98
C ARG A 90 -14.31 -17.37 6.22
N TRP A 91 -14.94 -17.23 5.05
CA TRP A 91 -15.31 -18.39 4.22
C TRP A 91 -14.12 -18.99 3.45
N ALA A 92 -12.97 -18.31 3.40
CA ALA A 92 -11.75 -18.74 2.71
C ALA A 92 -10.56 -19.00 3.64
N GLY A 93 -10.69 -18.73 4.95
CA GLY A 93 -9.64 -18.91 5.95
C GLY A 93 -10.12 -18.62 7.37
N LYS A 94 -9.38 -19.13 8.38
CA LYS A 94 -9.74 -19.02 9.81
C LYS A 94 -9.64 -17.59 10.33
N THR A 95 -8.60 -16.87 9.91
CA THR A 95 -8.31 -15.48 10.28
C THR A 95 -8.02 -14.65 9.02
N PRO A 96 -8.08 -13.30 9.09
CA PRO A 96 -7.68 -12.43 7.99
C PRO A 96 -6.26 -12.70 7.46
N ALA A 97 -5.32 -13.09 8.32
CA ALA A 97 -3.94 -13.43 7.96
C ALA A 97 -3.79 -14.86 7.40
N THR A 98 -4.85 -15.68 7.40
CA THR A 98 -4.78 -17.07 6.93
C THR A 98 -4.59 -17.12 5.42
N PRO A 99 -3.60 -17.87 4.90
CA PRO A 99 -3.43 -18.07 3.47
C PRO A 99 -4.71 -18.60 2.80
N PRO A 100 -5.27 -17.89 1.81
CA PRO A 100 -6.40 -18.40 1.06
C PRO A 100 -5.95 -19.52 0.12
N THR A 101 -6.90 -20.27 -0.45
CA THR A 101 -6.58 -21.16 -1.58
C THR A 101 -6.30 -20.33 -2.84
N ALA A 102 -5.41 -20.84 -3.70
CA ALA A 102 -5.06 -20.21 -4.98
C ALA A 102 -6.29 -19.90 -5.84
N ALA A 103 -7.26 -20.83 -5.86
CA ALA A 103 -8.48 -20.70 -6.63
C ALA A 103 -9.40 -19.57 -6.11
N SER A 104 -9.56 -19.46 -4.79
CA SER A 104 -10.39 -18.41 -4.18
C SER A 104 -9.79 -17.03 -4.40
N PHE A 105 -8.49 -16.88 -4.14
CA PHE A 105 -7.82 -15.60 -4.37
C PHE A 105 -7.80 -15.20 -5.85
N SER A 106 -7.57 -16.15 -6.77
CA SER A 106 -7.62 -15.88 -8.21
C SER A 106 -8.96 -15.34 -8.67
N ARG A 107 -10.08 -15.91 -8.19
CA ARG A 107 -11.42 -15.44 -8.58
C ARG A 107 -11.63 -13.99 -8.13
N PHE A 108 -11.27 -13.68 -6.88
CA PHE A 108 -11.35 -12.31 -6.37
C PHE A 108 -10.47 -11.33 -7.13
N ALA A 109 -9.17 -11.65 -7.30
CA ALA A 109 -8.22 -10.79 -7.98
C ALA A 109 -8.65 -10.52 -9.44
N GLN A 110 -9.18 -11.52 -10.15
CA GLN A 110 -9.71 -11.35 -11.50
C GLN A 110 -10.98 -10.48 -11.50
N ALA A 111 -11.92 -10.70 -10.57
CA ALA A 111 -13.14 -9.90 -10.46
C ALA A 111 -12.81 -8.42 -10.17
N PHE A 112 -11.89 -8.18 -9.22
CA PHE A 112 -11.39 -6.85 -8.88
C PHE A 112 -10.73 -6.16 -10.07
N ALA A 113 -9.77 -6.82 -10.71
CA ALA A 113 -9.05 -6.26 -11.85
C ALA A 113 -9.98 -5.95 -13.02
N ARG A 114 -10.93 -6.86 -13.32
CA ARG A 114 -11.94 -6.66 -14.37
C ARG A 114 -12.85 -5.48 -14.07
N ARG A 115 -13.31 -5.35 -12.83
CA ARG A 115 -14.20 -4.25 -12.40
C ARG A 115 -13.54 -2.89 -12.58
N TYR A 116 -12.30 -2.75 -12.13
CA TYR A 116 -11.59 -1.47 -12.13
C TYR A 116 -10.64 -1.29 -13.30
N ARG A 117 -10.82 -2.05 -14.39
CA ARG A 117 -9.94 -2.05 -15.57
C ARG A 117 -9.73 -0.65 -16.18
N ALA A 118 -10.71 0.24 -16.08
CA ALA A 118 -10.62 1.59 -16.61
C ALA A 118 -9.79 2.53 -15.72
N SER A 119 -9.92 2.39 -14.39
CA SER A 119 -9.43 3.34 -13.39
C SER A 119 -8.11 2.94 -12.71
N ILE A 120 -7.82 1.65 -12.61
CA ILE A 120 -6.66 1.13 -11.86
C ILE A 120 -5.61 0.58 -12.82
N ARG A 121 -4.34 0.93 -12.57
CA ARG A 121 -3.18 0.52 -13.39
C ARG A 121 -2.11 -0.21 -12.60
N HIS A 122 -2.08 -0.10 -11.28
CA HIS A 122 -1.15 -0.82 -10.42
C HIS A 122 -1.95 -1.51 -9.32
N ILE A 123 -1.68 -2.79 -9.06
CA ILE A 123 -2.35 -3.57 -8.02
C ILE A 123 -1.28 -4.30 -7.23
N GLU A 124 -1.27 -4.12 -5.92
CA GLU A 124 -0.34 -4.77 -5.02
C GLU A 124 -0.97 -6.04 -4.45
N LEU A 125 -0.19 -7.13 -4.46
CA LEU A 125 -0.64 -8.43 -4.00
C LEU A 125 -0.12 -8.68 -2.58
N TRP A 126 -1.00 -8.43 -1.61
CA TRP A 126 -0.74 -8.53 -0.17
C TRP A 126 0.11 -7.40 0.43
N ASN A 127 0.08 -7.29 1.76
CA ASN A 127 0.89 -6.37 2.57
C ASN A 127 1.77 -7.19 3.51
N GLU A 128 3.07 -6.92 3.58
CA GLU A 128 4.03 -7.51 4.54
C GLU A 128 3.82 -9.03 4.76
N PRO A 129 3.86 -9.86 3.70
CA PRO A 129 3.69 -11.31 3.81
C PRO A 129 4.79 -12.02 4.62
N ASP A 130 5.83 -11.30 5.03
CA ASP A 130 6.90 -11.70 5.94
C ASP A 130 6.52 -11.52 7.44
N LEU A 131 5.47 -10.75 7.75
CA LEU A 131 4.99 -10.58 9.13
C LEU A 131 3.75 -11.44 9.44
N ALA A 132 3.82 -12.20 10.54
CA ALA A 132 2.77 -13.11 10.99
C ALA A 132 1.39 -12.46 11.18
N ARG A 133 1.36 -11.15 11.52
CA ARG A 133 0.12 -10.37 11.69
C ARG A 133 -0.65 -10.19 10.36
N TYR A 134 0.06 -10.11 9.24
CA TYR A 134 -0.54 -10.00 7.90
C TYR A 134 -0.63 -11.34 7.18
N TRP A 135 0.26 -12.28 7.50
CA TRP A 135 0.33 -13.58 6.84
C TRP A 135 0.85 -14.65 7.79
N ASN A 136 -0.01 -15.58 8.20
CA ASN A 136 0.38 -16.68 9.10
C ASN A 136 0.75 -17.98 8.36
N GLY A 137 0.99 -17.90 7.05
CA GLY A 137 1.45 -19.01 6.22
C GLY A 137 2.94 -19.00 5.95
N THR A 138 3.39 -19.95 5.14
CA THR A 138 4.77 -19.95 4.64
C THR A 138 4.93 -19.01 3.45
N GLN A 139 6.15 -18.55 3.18
CA GLN A 139 6.47 -17.79 1.98
C GLN A 139 6.15 -18.58 0.69
N ALA A 140 6.34 -19.90 0.68
CA ALA A 140 5.96 -20.76 -0.44
C ALA A 140 4.45 -20.75 -0.69
N GLN A 141 3.63 -20.67 0.36
CA GLN A 141 2.19 -20.49 0.22
C GLN A 141 1.86 -19.11 -0.36
N TYR A 142 2.56 -18.04 0.02
CA TYR A 142 2.36 -16.71 -0.57
C TYR A 142 2.62 -16.75 -2.08
N VAL A 143 3.76 -17.31 -2.50
CA VAL A 143 4.11 -17.43 -3.93
C VAL A 143 3.07 -18.26 -4.70
N ARG A 144 2.74 -19.45 -4.18
CA ARG A 144 1.90 -20.44 -4.90
C ARG A 144 0.39 -20.17 -4.81
N ARG A 145 -0.07 -19.44 -3.80
CA ARG A 145 -1.51 -19.19 -3.56
C ARG A 145 -1.94 -17.74 -3.77
N VAL A 146 -1.01 -16.78 -3.75
CA VAL A 146 -1.30 -15.36 -3.91
C VAL A 146 -0.57 -14.78 -5.12
N LEU A 147 0.76 -14.74 -5.11
CA LEU A 147 1.54 -14.00 -6.11
C LEU A 147 1.36 -14.54 -7.54
N VAL A 148 1.72 -15.80 -7.78
CA VAL A 148 1.64 -16.43 -9.12
C VAL A 148 0.19 -16.52 -9.64
N PRO A 149 -0.77 -17.10 -8.89
CA PRO A 149 -2.16 -17.17 -9.34
C PRO A 149 -2.81 -15.78 -9.46
N GLY A 150 -2.53 -14.87 -8.53
CA GLY A 150 -3.03 -13.50 -8.51
C GLY A 150 -2.53 -12.70 -9.71
N TYR A 151 -1.25 -12.80 -10.06
CA TYR A 151 -0.71 -12.17 -11.27
C TYR A 151 -1.49 -12.60 -12.51
N ARG A 152 -1.63 -13.91 -12.72
CA ARG A 152 -2.37 -14.47 -13.88
C ARG A 152 -3.83 -14.01 -13.88
N ALA A 153 -4.47 -14.00 -12.72
CA ALA A 153 -5.85 -13.54 -12.56
C ALA A 153 -6.02 -12.05 -12.89
N ILE A 154 -5.11 -11.20 -12.40
CA ILE A 154 -5.09 -9.77 -12.70
C ILE A 154 -4.90 -9.55 -14.20
N LYS A 155 -3.93 -10.22 -14.84
CA LYS A 155 -3.72 -10.07 -16.29
C LYS A 155 -4.94 -10.50 -17.11
N ARG A 156 -5.69 -11.53 -16.68
CA ARG A 156 -6.96 -11.92 -17.33
C ARG A 156 -8.06 -10.87 -17.15
N GLY A 157 -8.16 -10.24 -15.98
CA GLY A 157 -9.18 -9.21 -15.72
C GLY A 157 -8.84 -7.84 -16.33
N ASN A 158 -7.55 -7.49 -16.31
CA ASN A 158 -7.00 -6.24 -16.82
C ASN A 158 -5.56 -6.48 -17.33
N PRO A 159 -5.37 -6.76 -18.64
CA PRO A 159 -4.04 -6.97 -19.22
C PRO A 159 -3.09 -5.78 -19.09
N ARG A 160 -3.63 -4.56 -18.90
CA ARG A 160 -2.87 -3.31 -18.75
C ARG A 160 -2.45 -3.02 -17.31
N ALA A 161 -2.93 -3.80 -16.33
CA ALA A 161 -2.51 -3.62 -14.95
C ALA A 161 -1.08 -4.13 -14.74
N ARG A 162 -0.27 -3.36 -14.01
CA ARG A 162 1.01 -3.77 -13.45
C ARG A 162 0.76 -4.37 -12.07
N VAL A 163 1.43 -5.47 -11.78
CA VAL A 163 1.34 -6.16 -10.49
C VAL A 163 2.55 -5.79 -9.65
N ILE A 164 2.31 -5.32 -8.43
CA ILE A 164 3.35 -5.01 -7.46
C ILE A 164 3.48 -6.22 -6.52
N LEU A 165 4.71 -6.67 -6.30
CA LEU A 165 5.01 -7.64 -5.25
C LEU A 165 4.60 -7.05 -3.90
N GLY A 166 3.84 -7.77 -3.06
CA GLY A 166 3.53 -7.31 -1.71
C GLY A 166 4.81 -6.94 -0.97
N GLY A 167 4.93 -5.68 -0.57
CA GLY A 167 6.13 -5.15 0.06
C GLY A 167 6.41 -5.88 1.37
N PRO A 168 7.55 -6.57 1.54
CA PRO A 168 7.98 -7.03 2.85
C PRO A 168 8.24 -5.85 3.78
N SER A 169 8.17 -6.09 5.09
CA SER A 169 8.36 -5.07 6.14
C SER A 169 9.76 -4.45 6.15
N PHE A 170 10.71 -5.07 5.46
CA PHE A 170 12.09 -4.64 5.31
C PHE A 170 12.67 -5.10 3.96
N ALA A 171 13.80 -4.53 3.53
CA ALA A 171 14.55 -4.96 2.35
C ALA A 171 15.29 -6.29 2.57
N ASP A 172 14.56 -7.36 2.89
CA ASP A 172 15.11 -8.69 3.11
C ASP A 172 15.55 -9.34 1.78
N GLU A 173 16.87 -9.36 1.57
CA GLU A 173 17.54 -9.96 0.42
C GLU A 173 17.22 -11.46 0.27
N ALA A 174 17.32 -12.21 1.37
CA ALA A 174 17.10 -13.65 1.36
C ALA A 174 15.64 -13.99 1.06
N TRP A 175 14.71 -13.20 1.60
CA TRP A 175 13.30 -13.31 1.29
C TRP A 175 13.05 -13.07 -0.20
N LEU A 176 13.61 -12.01 -0.80
CA LEU A 176 13.39 -11.73 -2.22
C LEU A 176 14.03 -12.80 -3.12
N HIS A 177 15.24 -13.28 -2.82
CA HIS A 177 15.83 -14.44 -3.51
C HIS A 177 14.93 -15.66 -3.45
N ARG A 178 14.35 -15.94 -2.28
CA ARG A 178 13.45 -17.08 -2.12
C ARG A 178 12.16 -16.95 -2.93
N ILE A 179 11.65 -15.73 -3.17
CA ILE A 179 10.52 -15.51 -4.11
C ILE A 179 10.90 -15.99 -5.52
N TYR A 180 12.12 -15.70 -5.98
CA TYR A 180 12.62 -16.16 -7.27
C TYR A 180 12.77 -17.68 -7.33
N ASP A 181 13.39 -18.30 -6.33
CA ASP A 181 13.57 -19.76 -6.24
C ASP A 181 12.24 -20.52 -6.26
N LEU A 182 11.19 -19.93 -5.69
CA LEU A 182 9.84 -20.48 -5.68
C LEU A 182 9.07 -20.26 -6.99
N GLY A 183 9.70 -19.66 -8.01
CA GLY A 183 9.11 -19.38 -9.32
C GLY A 183 8.28 -18.09 -9.39
N GLY A 184 8.38 -17.22 -8.39
CA GLY A 184 7.63 -15.96 -8.29
C GLY A 184 8.15 -14.84 -9.18
N GLY A 185 9.40 -14.93 -9.67
CA GLY A 185 10.08 -13.86 -10.43
C GLY A 185 9.29 -13.32 -11.63
N ARG A 186 8.56 -14.18 -12.36
CA ARG A 186 7.75 -13.76 -13.51
C ARG A 186 6.34 -13.25 -13.17
N SER A 187 6.02 -13.14 -11.88
CA SER A 187 4.68 -12.84 -11.38
C SER A 187 4.56 -11.50 -10.66
N PHE A 188 5.49 -10.57 -10.92
CA PHE A 188 5.37 -9.16 -10.57
C PHE A 188 6.05 -8.28 -11.62
N ASP A 189 5.51 -7.09 -11.83
CA ASP A 189 6.05 -6.05 -12.71
C ASP A 189 6.89 -5.02 -11.93
N VAL A 190 6.61 -4.84 -10.64
CA VAL A 190 7.27 -3.89 -9.74
C VAL A 190 7.67 -4.62 -8.46
N ALA A 191 8.93 -4.48 -8.05
CA ALA A 191 9.36 -4.90 -6.72
C ALA A 191 9.02 -3.80 -5.72
N ALA A 192 8.57 -4.17 -4.53
CA ALA A 192 8.35 -3.23 -3.44
C ALA A 192 8.98 -3.75 -2.15
N PHE A 193 9.25 -2.85 -1.21
CA PHE A 193 9.65 -3.11 0.17
C PHE A 193 9.22 -1.93 1.04
N HIS A 194 9.11 -2.14 2.34
CA HIS A 194 8.88 -1.10 3.34
C HIS A 194 10.14 -0.87 4.15
N ASP A 195 10.28 0.32 4.72
CA ASP A 195 11.40 0.65 5.59
C ASP A 195 11.04 1.73 6.59
N TYR A 196 11.03 1.33 7.87
CA TYR A 196 10.69 2.18 9.01
C TYR A 196 11.91 2.52 9.88
N SER A 197 13.13 2.37 9.35
CA SER A 197 14.39 2.70 10.06
C SER A 197 14.49 4.18 10.45
N GLY A 198 13.86 5.07 9.66
CA GLY A 198 13.85 6.51 9.93
C GLY A 198 15.17 7.22 9.61
N ASP A 199 16.06 6.59 8.83
CA ASP A 199 17.37 7.14 8.47
C ASP A 199 17.79 6.87 7.00
N LEU A 200 19.04 7.18 6.67
CA LEU A 200 19.58 7.05 5.30
C LEU A 200 19.87 5.61 4.85
N SER A 201 19.80 4.62 5.74
CA SER A 201 19.95 3.20 5.39
C SER A 201 18.92 2.75 4.33
N ILE A 202 17.75 3.39 4.28
CA ILE A 202 16.72 3.24 3.23
C ILE A 202 17.31 3.27 1.81
N LEU A 203 18.28 4.16 1.57
CA LEU A 203 18.89 4.30 0.24
C LEU A 203 19.73 3.07 -0.13
N GLU A 204 20.39 2.45 0.86
CA GLU A 204 21.16 1.22 0.69
C GLU A 204 20.28 -0.01 0.60
N HIS A 205 19.23 -0.09 1.42
CA HIS A 205 18.20 -1.12 1.32
C HIS A 205 17.55 -1.16 -0.07
N ALA A 206 17.31 0.00 -0.70
CA ALA A 206 16.87 0.04 -2.09
C ALA A 206 17.92 -0.54 -3.07
N ARG A 207 19.23 -0.36 -2.81
CA ARG A 207 20.31 -0.96 -3.62
C ARG A 207 20.37 -2.47 -3.45
N VAL A 208 20.16 -2.98 -2.24
CA VAL A 208 20.03 -4.43 -1.97
C VAL A 208 18.89 -5.03 -2.80
N VAL A 209 17.68 -4.46 -2.73
CA VAL A 209 16.54 -4.92 -3.55
C VAL A 209 16.90 -4.87 -5.04
N LYS A 210 17.54 -3.79 -5.50
CA LYS A 210 17.94 -3.65 -6.90
C LYS A 210 19.00 -4.67 -7.32
N ALA A 211 19.93 -5.03 -6.43
CA ALA A 211 20.97 -6.02 -6.67
C ALA A 211 20.36 -7.42 -6.86
N VAL A 212 19.40 -7.81 -6.03
CA VAL A 212 18.66 -9.08 -6.20
C VAL A 212 17.95 -9.13 -7.54
N LEU A 213 17.27 -8.04 -7.94
CA LEU A 213 16.63 -7.95 -9.27
C LEU A 213 17.66 -8.13 -10.39
N ARG A 214 18.86 -7.54 -10.28
CA ARG A 214 19.93 -7.71 -11.27
C ARG A 214 20.44 -9.14 -11.33
N ALA A 215 20.67 -9.77 -10.18
CA ALA A 215 21.15 -11.16 -10.08
C ALA A 215 20.18 -12.14 -10.75
N HIS A 216 18.88 -11.84 -10.76
CA HIS A 216 17.83 -12.64 -11.40
C HIS A 216 17.45 -12.16 -12.82
N GLY A 217 18.24 -11.29 -13.44
CA GLY A 217 18.02 -10.82 -14.83
C GLY A 217 16.89 -9.79 -15.01
N ASP A 218 16.36 -9.25 -13.92
CA ASP A 218 15.19 -8.37 -13.85
C ASP A 218 15.55 -6.90 -13.56
N ALA A 219 16.77 -6.48 -13.90
CA ALA A 219 17.31 -5.15 -13.63
C ALA A 219 16.43 -3.97 -14.09
N ARG A 220 15.52 -4.20 -15.06
CA ARG A 220 14.60 -3.18 -15.59
C ARG A 220 13.36 -2.96 -14.73
N LYS A 221 13.02 -3.89 -13.83
CA LYS A 221 11.86 -3.71 -12.94
C LYS A 221 12.12 -2.52 -12.00
N PRO A 222 11.16 -1.60 -11.84
CA PRO A 222 11.26 -0.52 -10.86
C PRO A 222 11.19 -1.08 -9.43
N VAL A 223 11.80 -0.36 -8.50
CA VAL A 223 11.71 -0.62 -7.05
C VAL A 223 10.87 0.48 -6.43
N TRP A 224 9.81 0.11 -5.73
CA TRP A 224 8.95 1.04 -5.00
C TRP A 224 9.19 0.89 -3.50
N LEU A 225 9.47 2.01 -2.83
CA LEU A 225 9.43 2.07 -1.36
C LEU A 225 7.97 2.29 -0.98
N GLY A 226 7.29 1.18 -0.68
CA GLY A 226 5.83 1.09 -0.56
C GLY A 226 5.29 1.75 0.70
N GLU A 227 6.11 1.75 1.75
CA GLU A 227 5.89 2.48 3.00
C GLU A 227 7.25 2.89 3.55
N PHE A 228 7.36 4.13 4.02
CA PHE A 228 8.46 4.56 4.88
C PHE A 228 8.02 5.69 5.79
N GLY A 229 8.68 5.81 6.92
CA GLY A 229 8.38 6.81 7.93
C GLY A 229 8.87 6.34 9.29
N PHE A 230 8.53 7.11 10.32
CA PHE A 230 8.72 6.77 11.72
C PHE A 230 7.81 7.69 12.53
N GLU A 231 7.70 7.48 13.84
CA GLU A 231 6.88 8.31 14.70
C GLU A 231 7.58 9.59 15.14
N GLU A 232 6.91 10.73 14.98
CA GLU A 232 7.35 12.02 15.52
C GLU A 232 6.12 12.87 15.89
N PRO A 233 5.83 13.08 17.18
CA PRO A 233 4.66 13.82 17.62
C PRO A 233 4.80 15.33 17.38
N GLY A 234 3.67 16.04 17.43
CA GLY A 234 3.63 17.49 17.34
C GLY A 234 3.55 18.01 15.90
N THR A 235 3.69 19.33 15.74
CA THR A 235 3.56 19.98 14.41
C THR A 235 4.91 20.43 13.83
N ASP A 236 5.96 20.49 14.64
CA ASP A 236 7.31 20.88 14.22
C ASP A 236 8.22 19.66 14.04
N ASP A 237 7.75 18.69 13.24
CA ASP A 237 8.40 17.40 12.98
C ASP A 237 9.61 17.52 12.04
N LEU A 238 10.69 18.06 12.61
CA LEU A 238 11.94 18.33 11.89
C LEU A 238 12.57 17.06 11.33
N ARG A 239 12.44 15.92 12.00
CA ARG A 239 13.06 14.67 11.51
C ARG A 239 12.25 14.11 10.34
N HIS A 240 10.91 14.14 10.36
CA HIS A 240 10.06 13.79 9.23
C HIS A 240 10.42 14.62 8.00
N ALA A 241 10.51 15.94 8.17
CA ALA A 241 10.93 16.85 7.11
C ALA A 241 12.32 16.51 6.56
N ALA A 242 13.30 16.24 7.43
CA ALA A 242 14.65 15.87 7.03
C ALA A 242 14.68 14.54 6.25
N LEU A 243 13.94 13.52 6.68
CA LEU A 243 13.90 12.22 6.00
C LEU A 243 13.25 12.34 4.62
N LEU A 244 12.14 13.08 4.50
CA LEU A 244 11.50 13.35 3.21
C LEU A 244 12.46 14.03 2.23
N GLU A 245 13.14 15.09 2.67
CA GLU A 245 14.14 15.79 1.85
C GLU A 245 15.24 14.82 1.42
N GLN A 246 15.76 14.02 2.34
CA GLN A 246 16.83 13.06 2.05
C GLN A 246 16.41 11.95 1.07
N VAL A 247 15.29 11.28 1.33
CA VAL A 247 14.81 10.15 0.49
C VAL A 247 14.39 10.63 -0.89
N LEU A 248 13.76 11.81 -1.01
CA LEU A 248 13.24 12.30 -2.29
C LEU A 248 14.30 13.00 -3.15
N THR A 249 15.39 13.53 -2.55
CA THR A 249 16.41 14.28 -3.30
C THR A 249 17.72 13.52 -3.53
N ARG A 250 18.03 12.48 -2.73
CA ARG A 250 19.29 11.72 -2.89
C ARG A 250 19.18 10.62 -3.97
N PRO A 251 20.30 10.28 -4.64
CA PRO A 251 20.28 9.23 -5.65
C PRO A 251 20.21 7.83 -5.02
N ALA A 252 19.14 7.10 -5.33
CA ALA A 252 18.97 5.68 -5.02
C ALA A 252 18.15 5.01 -6.14
N PRO A 253 18.17 3.66 -6.26
CA PRO A 253 17.40 2.95 -7.28
C PRO A 253 15.92 2.77 -6.91
N ILE A 254 15.36 3.71 -6.14
CA ILE A 254 13.92 3.80 -5.89
C ILE A 254 13.29 4.35 -7.20
N ALA A 255 12.02 4.09 -7.47
CA ALA A 255 11.28 4.71 -8.59
C ALA A 255 10.04 5.46 -8.09
N MET A 256 9.59 5.12 -6.90
CA MET A 256 8.49 5.77 -6.18
C MET A 256 8.71 5.51 -4.68
N ALA A 257 8.52 6.54 -3.86
CA ALA A 257 8.57 6.45 -2.40
C ALA A 257 7.25 6.97 -1.82
N GLN A 258 6.66 6.24 -0.89
CA GLN A 258 5.33 6.49 -0.34
C GLN A 258 5.43 6.67 1.18
N TRP A 259 5.14 7.88 1.64
CA TRP A 259 5.22 8.19 3.06
C TRP A 259 4.05 7.55 3.80
N TYR A 260 4.35 6.80 4.87
CA TYR A 260 3.37 6.38 5.85
C TYR A 260 3.39 7.43 6.98
N THR A 261 2.37 8.28 7.17
CA THR A 261 1.09 8.33 6.46
C THR A 261 0.49 9.76 6.38
N LEU A 262 -0.77 9.95 5.94
CA LEU A 262 -1.34 11.26 5.63
C LEU A 262 -1.49 12.11 6.88
N ARG A 263 -2.02 11.50 7.93
CA ARG A 263 -2.29 12.13 9.21
C ARG A 263 -1.92 11.18 10.33
N ASP A 264 -1.65 11.72 11.50
CA ASP A 264 -1.48 10.90 12.69
C ASP A 264 -2.78 10.12 12.89
N ASP A 265 -2.61 8.85 13.21
CA ASP A 265 -3.72 7.97 13.46
C ASP A 265 -4.04 7.94 14.94
N TYR A 266 -5.30 8.24 15.21
CA TYR A 266 -5.93 7.96 16.49
C TYR A 266 -6.69 6.64 16.37
N PRO A 267 -7.00 5.95 17.49
CA PRO A 267 -7.86 4.78 17.58
C PRO A 267 -9.00 4.71 16.55
N ALA A 268 -8.77 4.09 15.39
CA ALA A 268 -9.79 3.87 14.38
C ALA A 268 -10.21 2.40 14.40
N THR A 269 -11.33 2.10 15.04
CA THR A 269 -11.85 0.73 15.16
C THR A 269 -12.67 0.30 13.93
N CYS A 270 -12.07 -0.27 12.86
CA CYS A 270 -12.83 -0.96 11.80
C CYS A 270 -11.96 -1.85 10.89
N CYS A 271 -12.24 -3.12 10.56
CA CYS A 271 -13.27 -4.09 10.99
C CYS A 271 -12.72 -5.53 10.77
N PRO A 272 -12.58 -6.36 11.81
CA PRO A 272 -12.49 -5.93 13.19
C PRO A 272 -11.10 -5.31 13.37
N VAL A 273 -11.00 -4.02 13.70
CA VAL A 273 -9.74 -3.54 14.29
C VAL A 273 -9.78 -3.92 15.76
N GLN A 274 -8.75 -4.63 16.20
CA GLN A 274 -8.60 -5.15 17.55
C GLN A 274 -7.43 -4.51 18.31
N THR A 275 -6.69 -3.59 17.69
CA THR A 275 -5.62 -2.84 18.34
C THR A 275 -5.70 -1.37 17.97
N VAL A 276 -5.64 -0.55 19.01
CA VAL A 276 -5.65 0.90 19.02
C VAL A 276 -4.22 1.30 19.31
N GLU A 277 -3.50 1.82 18.32
CA GLU A 277 -2.23 2.50 18.56
C GLU A 277 -2.43 3.93 18.10
N GLU A 278 -2.20 4.88 19.01
CA GLU A 278 -1.99 6.26 18.61
C GLU A 278 -0.63 6.31 17.94
N SER A 279 -0.60 6.79 16.71
CA SER A 279 0.56 6.66 15.85
C SER A 279 0.85 8.01 15.20
N THR A 280 2.07 8.51 15.38
CA THR A 280 2.48 9.86 14.99
C THR A 280 3.30 9.90 13.70
N PHE A 281 2.92 9.04 12.75
CA PHE A 281 3.52 8.92 11.41
C PHE A 281 3.02 9.97 10.41
N GLY A 282 1.97 10.72 10.75
CA GLY A 282 1.28 11.60 9.83
C GLY A 282 2.12 12.75 9.33
N LEU A 283 1.76 13.27 8.16
CA LEU A 283 2.14 14.62 7.69
C LEU A 283 1.21 15.70 8.28
N LEU A 284 0.01 15.28 8.66
CA LEU A 284 -0.94 16.07 9.41
C LEU A 284 -1.05 15.49 10.82
N THR A 285 -1.42 16.28 11.81
CA THR A 285 -1.94 15.74 13.06
C THR A 285 -3.28 15.06 12.83
N GLY A 286 -3.79 14.27 13.78
CA GLY A 286 -5.08 13.59 13.57
C GLY A 286 -6.29 14.54 13.58
N ASP A 287 -6.14 15.79 14.07
CA ASP A 287 -7.11 16.89 13.86
C ASP A 287 -6.88 17.66 12.55
N LEU A 288 -6.07 17.10 11.63
CA LEU A 288 -5.77 17.60 10.28
C LEU A 288 -4.99 18.92 10.25
N ARG A 289 -4.24 19.26 11.30
CA ARG A 289 -3.32 20.41 11.26
C ARG A 289 -2.04 20.00 10.53
N PRO A 290 -1.52 20.81 9.60
CA PRO A 290 -0.27 20.49 8.91
C PRO A 290 0.91 20.47 9.87
N LYS A 291 1.72 19.41 9.80
CA LYS A 291 3.04 19.39 10.39
C LYS A 291 4.05 20.00 9.41
N ARG A 292 5.27 20.32 9.85
CA ARG A 292 6.34 20.88 9.01
C ARG A 292 6.65 19.97 7.81
N SER A 293 6.62 18.66 8.00
CA SER A 293 6.82 17.65 6.95
C SER A 293 5.80 17.77 5.80
N TYR A 294 4.56 18.17 6.06
CA TYR A 294 3.55 18.43 5.02
C TYR A 294 4.03 19.53 4.05
N GLY A 295 4.52 20.65 4.59
CA GLY A 295 5.06 21.75 3.80
C GLY A 295 6.31 21.33 3.00
N THR A 296 7.18 20.55 3.65
CA THR A 296 8.40 20.00 3.02
C THR A 296 8.06 19.09 1.85
N LEU A 297 7.18 18.10 2.05
CA LEU A 297 6.73 17.23 0.98
C LEU A 297 6.11 18.02 -0.16
N ARG A 298 5.20 18.96 0.14
CA ARG A 298 4.53 19.76 -0.88
C ARG A 298 5.53 20.54 -1.74
N ARG A 299 6.58 21.11 -1.14
CA ARG A 299 7.67 21.79 -1.86
C ARG A 299 8.47 20.83 -2.74
N LEU A 300 8.68 19.59 -2.29
CA LEU A 300 9.48 18.59 -3.02
C LEU A 300 8.74 17.97 -4.22
N VAL A 301 7.41 17.98 -4.21
CA VAL A 301 6.60 17.31 -5.25
C VAL A 301 5.93 18.27 -6.23
N LEU A 302 5.75 19.54 -5.84
CA LEU A 302 5.29 20.58 -6.75
C LEU A 302 6.48 21.11 -7.58
N PRO A 303 6.29 21.33 -8.90
CA PRO A 303 7.31 21.89 -9.78
C PRO A 303 7.65 23.35 -9.45
#